data_AF-A0A7V8VXQ1-F1
#
_entry.id   AF-A0A7V8VXQ1-F1
#
_cell.length_a   1.000
_cell.length_b   1.000
_cell.length_c   1.000
_cell.angle_alpha   90.00
_cell.angle_beta   90.00
_cell.angle_gamma   90.00
#
_symmetry.space_group_name_H-M   'P 1'
#
loop_
_entity.id
_entity.type
_entity.pdbx_description
1 polymer ?
#
loop_
_entity_poly.entity_id
_entity_poly.type
_entity_poly.pdbx_seq_one_letter_code
_entity_poly.pdbx_strand_id
1 'polypeptide(L)'
;MSLNTPSAAAVPGGRIEVAESAVVTIVREAVIGSYGIVDLAPRSLGSSLVHRLGFGTESRGINVVIDGARVSIDVSVVVEYGTPIFTVASNVMQTVTFHVERTLGMDVERVNVNVDALHVTQPSRKSR
;
A
#
# COMPACT_ATOMS: atom_id res chain seq x y z
N MET A 1 22.34 -12.89 8.42
CA MET A 1 21.67 -13.12 7.13
C MET A 1 20.44 -12.20 7.11
N SER A 2 20.30 -11.14 6.33
CA SER A 2 21.03 -10.48 5.21
C SER A 2 20.72 -8.98 5.35
N LEU A 3 21.66 -8.02 5.25
CA LEU A 3 22.25 -7.47 4.03
C LEU A 3 21.24 -7.19 2.91
N ASN A 4 20.59 -6.02 2.95
CA ASN A 4 20.50 -5.15 1.77
C ASN A 4 20.10 -3.74 2.20
N THR A 5 21.02 -2.78 2.04
CA THR A 5 20.76 -1.36 2.22
C THR A 5 20.80 -0.74 0.81
N PRO A 6 19.69 -0.18 0.29
CA PRO A 6 19.64 0.24 -1.10
C PRO A 6 20.61 1.39 -1.39
N SER A 7 21.23 1.29 -2.57
CA SER A 7 22.29 2.18 -3.06
C SER A 7 21.70 3.50 -3.53
N ALA A 8 22.12 4.58 -2.88
CA ALA A 8 21.81 5.96 -3.18
C ALA A 8 22.21 6.35 -4.62
N ALA A 9 21.40 7.17 -5.27
CA ALA A 9 21.89 8.05 -6.32
C ALA A 9 23.00 8.94 -5.72
N ALA A 10 24.24 8.75 -6.17
CA ALA A 10 25.40 9.45 -5.64
C ALA A 10 25.41 10.90 -6.17
N VAL A 11 24.93 11.84 -5.35
CA VAL A 11 25.09 13.27 -5.59
C VAL A 11 26.48 13.66 -5.08
N PRO A 12 27.30 14.44 -5.82
CA PRO A 12 28.62 14.83 -5.36
C PRO A 12 28.52 15.61 -4.04
N GLY A 13 28.84 14.95 -2.93
CA GLY A 13 28.79 15.49 -1.56
C GLY A 13 28.08 14.65 -0.51
N GLY A 14 27.37 13.55 -0.84
CA GLY A 14 26.70 12.73 0.17
C GLY A 14 25.99 11.47 -0.35
N ARG A 15 25.40 10.69 0.58
CA ARG A 15 24.61 9.49 0.32
C ARG A 15 23.15 9.72 0.72
N ILE A 16 22.22 9.47 -0.20
CA ILE A 16 20.77 9.59 0.04
C ILE A 16 20.19 8.19 0.22
N GLU A 17 19.68 7.89 1.40
CA GLU A 17 18.98 6.62 1.68
C GLU A 17 17.50 6.89 1.94
N VAL A 18 16.65 6.11 1.28
CA VAL A 18 15.20 6.15 1.51
C VAL A 18 14.83 4.95 2.36
N ALA A 19 14.25 5.20 3.53
CA ALA A 19 13.73 4.14 4.39
C ALA A 19 12.44 3.56 3.78
N GLU A 20 12.26 2.24 3.92
CA GLU A 20 11.04 1.55 3.49
C GLU A 20 9.77 2.17 4.10
N SER A 21 9.84 2.55 5.37
CA SER A 21 8.73 3.21 6.08
C SER A 21 8.29 4.54 5.45
N ALA A 22 9.22 5.27 4.81
CA ALA A 22 8.90 6.50 4.08
C ALA A 22 8.11 6.18 2.79
N VAL A 23 8.52 5.12 2.07
CA VAL A 23 7.80 4.64 0.88
C VAL A 23 6.39 4.18 1.25
N VAL A 24 6.26 3.37 2.30
CA VAL A 24 4.96 2.90 2.80
C VAL A 24 4.03 4.07 3.13
N THR A 25 4.55 5.16 3.68
CA THR A 25 3.76 6.35 4.00
C THR A 25 3.24 7.04 2.73
N ILE A 26 4.08 7.17 1.70
CA ILE A 26 3.68 7.76 0.41
C ILE A 26 2.63 6.91 -0.29
N VAL A 27 2.86 5.59 -0.34
CA VAL A 27 1.91 4.63 -0.93
C VAL A 27 0.57 4.71 -0.21
N ARG A 28 0.59 4.73 1.13
CA ARG A 28 -0.62 4.85 1.95
C ARG A 28 -1.45 6.08 1.60
N GLU A 29 -0.81 7.26 1.53
CA GLU A 29 -1.50 8.50 1.17
C GLU A 29 -2.06 8.45 -0.26
N ALA A 30 -1.30 7.91 -1.22
CA ALA A 30 -1.73 7.74 -2.60
C ALA A 30 -2.95 6.81 -2.73
N VAL A 31 -2.98 5.72 -1.96
CA VAL A 31 -4.08 4.75 -1.96
C VAL A 31 -5.33 5.35 -1.31
N ILE A 32 -5.20 6.01 -0.15
CA ILE A 32 -6.35 6.66 0.52
C ILE A 32 -6.95 7.78 -0.34
N GLY A 33 -6.13 8.50 -1.11
CA GLY A 33 -6.59 9.53 -2.05
C GLY A 33 -7.21 9.00 -3.35
N SER A 34 -7.16 7.68 -3.60
CA SER A 34 -7.66 7.07 -4.83
C SER A 34 -9.15 6.75 -4.78
N TYR A 35 -9.82 6.87 -5.93
CA TYR A 35 -11.28 6.75 -6.06
C TYR A 35 -11.78 5.33 -5.77
N GLY A 36 -12.80 5.20 -4.91
CA GLY A 36 -13.48 3.93 -4.60
C GLY A 36 -12.86 3.11 -3.46
N ILE A 37 -11.91 3.69 -2.73
CA ILE A 37 -11.32 3.08 -1.53
C ILE A 37 -11.99 3.69 -0.30
N VAL A 38 -12.70 2.85 0.44
CA VAL A 38 -13.42 3.24 1.65
C VAL A 38 -12.51 3.12 2.89
N ASP A 39 -11.60 2.14 2.86
CA ASP A 39 -10.60 1.92 3.91
C ASP A 39 -9.44 1.06 3.38
N LEU A 40 -8.27 1.14 4.03
CA LEU A 40 -7.20 0.15 3.86
C LEU A 40 -7.56 -1.05 4.73
N ALA A 41 -7.57 -2.27 4.20
CA ALA A 41 -7.89 -3.44 5.01
C ALA A 41 -6.82 -3.59 6.12
N PRO A 42 -7.13 -3.43 7.42
CA PRO A 42 -6.32 -4.11 8.41
C PRO A 42 -6.51 -5.61 8.17
N ARG A 43 -5.44 -6.38 8.16
CA ARG A 43 -5.47 -7.84 8.03
C ARG A 43 -6.06 -8.54 9.26
N SER A 44 -7.17 -8.03 9.81
CA SER A 44 -7.86 -8.55 10.98
C SER A 44 -9.36 -8.19 10.93
N LEU A 45 -10.11 -8.90 10.09
CA LEU A 45 -11.58 -8.90 10.14
C LEU A 45 -12.13 -10.15 10.86
N GLY A 46 -11.39 -10.73 11.83
CA GLY A 46 -11.85 -11.98 12.42
C GLY A 46 -11.19 -12.51 13.68
N SER A 47 -10.41 -11.76 14.45
CA SER A 47 -9.96 -12.35 15.72
C SER A 47 -9.63 -11.35 16.82
N SER A 48 -10.61 -11.17 17.72
CA SER A 48 -10.44 -10.62 19.07
C SER A 48 -9.53 -11.46 19.98
N LEU A 49 -8.72 -12.40 19.45
CA LEU A 49 -7.85 -13.29 20.23
C LEU A 49 -6.39 -13.41 19.71
N VAL A 50 -6.02 -12.83 18.55
CA VAL A 50 -4.68 -13.02 17.95
C VAL A 50 -3.71 -11.86 18.24
N HIS A 51 -4.05 -10.94 19.16
CA HIS A 51 -3.12 -9.91 19.63
C HIS A 51 -1.98 -10.46 20.53
N ARG A 52 -1.75 -11.78 20.54
CA ARG A 52 -0.89 -12.47 21.52
C ARG A 52 0.15 -13.43 20.95
N LEU A 53 0.47 -13.38 19.66
CA LEU A 53 1.66 -14.07 19.14
C LEU A 53 2.45 -13.10 18.27
N GLY A 54 3.60 -12.70 18.79
CA GLY A 54 4.39 -11.58 18.30
C GLY A 54 5.06 -11.77 16.94
N PHE A 55 5.85 -10.74 16.65
CA PHE A 55 6.81 -10.58 15.55
C PHE A 55 6.25 -9.91 14.29
N GLY A 56 6.50 -8.60 14.22
CA GLY A 56 6.52 -7.86 12.97
C GLY A 56 5.63 -6.63 13.00
N THR A 57 6.23 -5.48 12.78
CA THR A 57 5.58 -4.25 12.34
C THR A 57 4.94 -4.41 10.94
N GLU A 58 4.09 -5.42 10.73
CA GLU A 58 3.25 -5.60 9.52
C GLU A 58 2.06 -4.64 9.57
N SER A 59 2.38 -3.34 9.54
CA SER A 59 1.40 -2.27 9.52
C SER A 59 0.61 -2.29 8.21
N ARG A 60 -0.68 -2.60 8.31
CA ARG A 60 -1.74 -2.02 7.45
C ARG A 60 -1.75 -2.42 5.97
N GLY A 61 -1.49 -3.69 5.64
CA GLY A 61 -1.81 -4.23 4.30
C GLY A 61 -0.98 -3.69 3.14
N ILE A 62 0.15 -3.03 3.41
CA ILE A 62 1.08 -2.54 2.37
C ILE A 62 2.44 -3.15 2.64
N ASN A 63 2.98 -3.87 1.65
CA ASN A 63 4.32 -4.45 1.69
C ASN A 63 5.17 -3.81 0.58
N VAL A 64 6.40 -3.40 0.91
CA VAL A 64 7.29 -2.73 -0.02
C VAL A 64 8.63 -3.45 -0.02
N VAL A 65 9.11 -3.78 -1.22
CA VAL A 65 10.42 -4.39 -1.41
C VAL A 65 11.26 -3.46 -2.27
N ILE A 66 12.40 -3.05 -1.74
CA ILE A 66 13.34 -2.16 -2.44
C ILE A 66 14.56 -2.98 -2.88
N ASP A 67 14.82 -2.98 -4.18
CA ASP A 67 16.01 -3.59 -4.78
C ASP A 67 16.83 -2.52 -5.52
N GLY A 68 17.81 -1.94 -4.83
CA GLY A 68 18.64 -0.86 -5.36
C GLY A 68 17.81 0.40 -5.65
N ALA A 69 17.65 0.72 -6.93
CA ALA A 69 16.84 1.85 -7.42
C ALA A 69 15.41 1.46 -7.82
N ARG A 70 15.08 0.16 -7.77
CA ARG A 70 13.76 -0.36 -8.11
C ARG A 70 12.93 -0.61 -6.87
N VAL A 71 11.63 -0.37 -6.98
CA VAL A 71 10.67 -0.67 -5.92
C VAL A 71 9.53 -1.54 -6.42
N SER A 72 9.22 -2.57 -5.64
CA SER A 72 8.07 -3.45 -5.80
C SER A 72 7.10 -3.19 -4.65
N ILE A 73 5.82 -2.97 -4.99
CA ILE A 73 4.81 -2.59 -4.02
C ILE A 73 3.65 -3.59 -4.10
N ASP A 74 3.22 -4.11 -2.97
CA ASP A 74 2.05 -4.98 -2.84
C ASP A 74 1.07 -4.32 -1.87
N VAL A 75 -0.16 -4.05 -2.33
CA VAL A 75 -1.19 -3.30 -1.59
C VAL A 75 -2.47 -4.13 -1.47
N SER A 76 -2.97 -4.29 -0.26
CA SER A 76 -4.28 -4.87 0.05
C SER A 76 -5.33 -3.79 0.28
N VAL A 77 -6.46 -3.85 -0.44
CA VAL A 77 -7.54 -2.86 -0.39
C VAL A 77 -8.92 -3.50 -0.17
N VAL A 78 -9.83 -2.73 0.41
CA VAL A 78 -11.28 -3.02 0.45
C VAL A 78 -11.99 -2.06 -0.50
N VAL A 79 -12.73 -2.61 -1.46
CA VAL A 79 -13.40 -1.80 -2.50
C VAL A 79 -14.89 -1.67 -2.20
N GLU A 80 -15.49 -0.53 -2.51
CA GLU A 80 -16.93 -0.34 -2.39
C GLU A 80 -17.71 -1.18 -3.41
N TYR A 81 -18.75 -1.87 -2.95
CA TYR A 81 -19.65 -2.63 -3.82
C TYR A 81 -20.37 -1.71 -4.81
N GLY A 82 -20.40 -2.11 -6.09
CA GLY A 82 -21.03 -1.33 -7.17
C GLY A 82 -20.04 -0.59 -8.08
N THR A 83 -18.75 -0.61 -7.75
CA THR A 83 -17.69 -0.03 -8.60
C THR A 83 -16.94 -1.13 -9.38
N PRO A 84 -16.57 -0.92 -10.65
CA PRO A 84 -15.77 -1.89 -11.39
C PRO A 84 -14.39 -2.07 -10.73
N ILE A 85 -14.16 -3.23 -10.11
CA ILE A 85 -12.92 -3.55 -9.37
C ILE A 85 -11.69 -3.34 -10.24
N PHE A 86 -11.76 -3.73 -11.52
CA PHE A 86 -10.66 -3.55 -12.46
C PHE A 86 -10.27 -2.09 -12.66
N THR A 87 -11.27 -1.20 -12.75
CA THR A 87 -11.04 0.25 -12.89
C THR A 87 -10.43 0.83 -11.62
N VAL A 88 -10.93 0.42 -10.45
CA VAL A 88 -10.39 0.87 -9.15
C VAL A 88 -8.95 0.42 -8.99
N ALA A 89 -8.68 -0.87 -9.18
CA ALA A 89 -7.32 -1.42 -9.07
C ALA A 89 -6.35 -0.77 -10.05
N SER A 90 -6.78 -0.55 -11.31
CA SER A 90 -5.96 0.15 -12.31
C SER A 90 -5.66 1.59 -11.90
N ASN A 91 -6.65 2.30 -11.36
CA ASN A 91 -6.46 3.65 -10.86
C ASN A 91 -5.45 3.68 -9.70
N VAL A 92 -5.59 2.77 -8.74
CA VAL A 92 -4.65 2.65 -7.61
C VAL A 92 -3.24 2.36 -8.10
N MET A 93 -3.05 1.43 -9.03
CA MET A 93 -1.73 1.12 -9.60
C MET A 93 -1.09 2.36 -10.23
N GLN A 94 -1.85 3.11 -11.03
CA GLN A 94 -1.35 4.32 -11.69
C GLN A 94 -1.03 5.44 -10.70
N THR A 95 -1.91 5.68 -9.74
CA THR A 95 -1.73 6.73 -8.71
C THR A 95 -0.52 6.42 -7.84
N VAL A 96 -0.40 5.19 -7.33
CA VAL A 96 0.76 4.79 -6.51
C VAL A 96 2.06 4.92 -7.30
N THR A 97 2.10 4.40 -8.53
CA THR A 97 3.29 4.50 -9.40
C THR A 97 3.71 5.96 -9.57
N PHE A 98 2.78 6.82 -9.99
CA PHE A 98 3.04 8.24 -10.21
C PHE A 98 3.55 8.95 -8.95
N HIS A 99 2.93 8.71 -7.80
CA HIS A 99 3.33 9.37 -6.56
C HIS A 99 4.70 8.92 -6.08
N VAL A 100 5.03 7.63 -6.20
CA VAL A 100 6.32 7.08 -5.79
C VAL A 100 7.43 7.57 -6.70
N GLU A 101 7.26 7.47 -8.01
CA GLU A 101 8.24 7.97 -8.99
C GLU A 101 8.46 9.47 -8.87
N ARG A 102 7.39 10.26 -8.72
CA ARG A 102 7.48 11.72 -8.65
C ARG A 102 8.08 12.22 -7.32
N THR A 103 7.81 11.54 -6.22
CA THR A 103 8.23 11.99 -4.87
C THR A 103 9.63 11.49 -4.53
N LEU A 104 9.95 10.25 -4.89
CA LEU A 104 11.21 9.60 -4.52
C LEU A 104 12.21 9.52 -5.66
N GLY A 105 11.78 9.71 -6.92
CA GLY A 105 12.66 9.57 -8.09
C GLY A 105 13.16 8.14 -8.29
N MET A 106 12.44 7.14 -7.75
CA MET A 106 12.76 5.72 -7.86
C MET A 106 11.92 5.07 -8.95
N ASP A 107 12.47 4.08 -9.65
CA ASP A 107 11.74 3.32 -10.67
C ASP A 107 10.81 2.30 -9.99
N VAL A 108 9.52 2.35 -10.32
CA VAL A 108 8.54 1.36 -9.83
C VAL A 108 8.51 0.19 -10.80
N GLU A 109 9.00 -0.97 -10.36
CA GLU A 109 9.02 -2.18 -11.20
C GLU A 109 7.62 -2.78 -11.33
N ARG A 110 6.89 -2.85 -10.23
CA ARG A 110 5.55 -3.45 -10.17
C ARG A 110 4.75 -2.91 -9.00
N VAL A 111 3.44 -2.76 -9.22
CA VAL A 111 2.45 -2.50 -8.19
C VAL A 111 1.37 -3.56 -8.28
N ASN A 112 1.27 -4.40 -7.25
CA ASN A 112 0.21 -5.40 -7.14
C ASN A 112 -0.89 -4.86 -6.24
N VAL A 113 -2.14 -4.98 -6.69
CA VAL A 113 -3.32 -4.62 -5.91
C VAL A 113 -4.13 -5.88 -5.61
N ASN A 114 -4.20 -6.23 -4.33
CA ASN A 114 -4.97 -7.33 -3.79
C ASN A 114 -6.29 -6.79 -3.23
N VAL A 115 -7.41 -7.32 -3.71
CA VAL A 115 -8.75 -6.94 -3.22
C VAL A 115 -9.20 -8.00 -2.23
N ASP A 116 -9.08 -7.70 -0.94
CA ASP A 116 -9.32 -8.67 0.12
C ASP A 116 -10.81 -8.74 0.52
N ALA A 117 -11.55 -7.65 0.36
CA ALA A 117 -12.97 -7.58 0.69
C ALA A 117 -13.72 -6.53 -0.13
N LEU A 118 -15.06 -6.64 -0.12
CA LEU A 118 -15.97 -5.64 -0.65
C LEU A 118 -16.80 -5.03 0.48
N HIS A 119 -16.87 -3.70 0.54
CA HIS A 119 -17.74 -3.00 1.49
C HIS A 119 -19.15 -2.87 0.90
N VAL A 120 -20.13 -3.52 1.54
CA VAL A 120 -21.55 -3.41 1.18
C VAL A 120 -22.22 -2.49 2.19
N THR A 121 -22.51 -1.27 1.77
CA THR A 121 -23.35 -0.35 2.56
C THR A 121 -24.78 -0.89 2.54
N GLN A 122 -25.15 -1.71 3.54
CA GLN A 122 -26.54 -2.12 3.69
C GLN A 122 -27.37 -0.86 4.00
N PRO A 123 -28.43 -0.55 3.23
CA PRO A 123 -29.35 0.50 3.62
C PRO A 123 -29.99 0.08 4.94
N SER A 124 -29.77 0.89 5.98
CA SER A 124 -30.38 0.71 7.29
C SER A 124 -31.89 0.59 7.14
N ARG A 125 -32.41 -0.62 7.30
CA ARG A 125 -33.84 -0.88 7.34
C ARG A 125 -34.36 -0.23 8.63
N LYS A 126 -34.93 0.98 8.52
CA LYS A 126 -35.64 1.64 9.62
C LYS A 126 -36.62 0.65 10.23
N SER A 127 -36.36 0.26 11.48
CA SER A 127 -37.34 -0.43 12.31
C SER A 127 -38.50 0.54 12.51
N ARG A 128 -39.66 0.17 11.98
CA ARG A 128 -40.95 0.78 12.33
C ARG A 128 -41.43 0.22 13.66
#